data_AF-A0ABD1V6A5-F1
#
_entry.id   AF-A0ABD1V6A5-F1
#
_cell.length_a   1.000
_cell.length_b   1.000
_cell.length_c   1.000
_cell.angle_alpha   90.00
_cell.angle_beta   90.00
_cell.angle_gamma   90.00
#
_symmetry.space_group_name_H-M   'P 1'
#
loop_
_entity.id
_entity.type
_entity.pdbx_description
1 polymer ?
#
loop_
_entity_poly.entity_id
_entity_poly.type
_entity_poly.pdbx_seq_one_letter_code
_entity_poly.pdbx_strand_id
1 'polypeptide(L)'
;MNESNKHRSSNGNTPATHENVVNLGDESMRSTGINSDEVVRPQGRKGCKEKRRRLNDENGVVDVLKKLQCTLEKHIEFNQKELELKREKDMKQFEMREQTLRKDLELKDTAQKLKIKDQELRERAQKRQEQHRIMNQDISKLTPALRKTYEIYQAKILKEWENDDLFGNDIQL
;
A
#
# COMPACT_ATOMS: atom_id res chain seq x y z
N MET A 1 -35.35 -7.22 10.22
CA MET A 1 -35.29 -7.07 11.69
C MET A 1 -34.19 -7.96 12.23
N ASN A 2 -33.13 -7.37 12.75
CA ASN A 2 -32.42 -7.79 13.97
C ASN A 2 -31.19 -6.90 14.12
N GLU A 3 -31.43 -5.74 14.73
CA GLU A 3 -30.43 -4.95 15.43
C GLU A 3 -30.18 -5.60 16.80
N SER A 4 -28.90 -5.73 17.18
CA SER A 4 -28.34 -5.77 18.55
C SER A 4 -26.89 -6.24 18.38
N ASN A 5 -25.86 -5.63 18.97
CA ASN A 5 -25.79 -5.27 20.37
C ASN A 5 -24.72 -4.19 20.62
N LYS A 6 -25.04 -3.34 21.59
CA LYS A 6 -24.24 -2.28 22.22
C LYS A 6 -23.13 -2.90 23.06
N HIS A 7 -21.92 -2.31 23.08
CA HIS A 7 -21.37 -1.82 24.34
C HIS A 7 -20.20 -0.85 24.16
N ARG A 8 -20.36 0.29 24.82
CA ARG A 8 -19.45 1.41 25.03
C ARG A 8 -18.55 1.04 26.22
N SER A 9 -17.24 1.31 26.16
CA SER A 9 -16.48 1.58 27.38
C SER A 9 -15.31 2.51 27.08
N SER A 10 -15.43 3.72 27.61
CA SER A 10 -14.44 4.78 27.66
C SER A 10 -13.67 4.66 28.97
N ASN A 11 -12.34 4.55 28.92
CA ASN A 11 -11.49 4.71 30.10
C ASN A 11 -10.52 5.87 29.86
N GLY A 12 -10.89 7.04 30.36
CA GLY A 12 -9.95 8.12 30.65
C GLY A 12 -9.38 7.91 32.05
N ASN A 13 -8.08 8.16 32.23
CA ASN A 13 -7.41 8.12 33.53
C ASN A 13 -6.32 9.18 33.60
N THR A 14 -6.59 10.26 34.32
CA THR A 14 -5.67 11.03 35.20
C THR A 14 -6.50 12.13 35.90
N PRO A 15 -6.08 12.71 37.04
CA PRO A 15 -4.99 12.36 37.97
C PRO A 15 -5.48 12.28 39.45
N ALA A 16 -4.73 11.62 40.33
CA ALA A 16 -4.95 11.69 41.78
C ALA A 16 -3.80 12.45 42.45
N THR A 17 -4.15 13.62 42.95
CA THR A 17 -3.43 14.47 43.89
C THR A 17 -3.18 13.75 45.21
N HIS A 18 -1.97 13.86 45.76
CA HIS A 18 -1.85 13.98 47.21
C HIS A 18 -0.67 14.88 47.56
N GLU A 19 -1.04 16.08 47.99
CA GLU A 19 -0.20 17.02 48.69
C GLU A 19 0.26 16.38 50.01
N ASN A 20 1.50 16.65 50.40
CA ASN A 20 1.91 16.60 51.81
C ASN A 20 2.85 17.79 52.04
N VAL A 21 2.22 18.94 52.31
CA VAL A 21 2.86 20.06 52.97
C VAL A 21 2.88 19.73 54.46
N VAL A 22 4.06 19.51 55.03
CA VAL A 22 4.24 19.56 56.47
C VAL A 22 5.18 20.71 56.77
N ASN A 23 4.56 21.84 57.08
CA ASN A 23 5.18 22.97 57.74
C ASN A 23 5.16 22.66 59.24
N LEU A 24 6.32 22.41 59.85
CA LEU A 24 6.49 22.25 61.29
C LEU A 24 7.37 23.40 61.77
N GLY A 25 6.81 24.13 62.74
CA GLY A 25 7.25 25.45 63.15
C GLY A 25 8.59 25.54 63.87
N ASP A 26 8.98 26.80 63.95
CA ASP A 26 10.05 27.44 64.70
C ASP A 26 10.05 27.04 66.19
N GLU A 27 11.17 26.51 66.68
CA GLU A 27 11.53 26.48 68.10
C GLU A 27 13.05 26.69 68.20
N SER A 28 13.38 27.95 68.47
CA SER A 28 14.68 28.45 68.91
C SER A 28 15.23 27.64 70.08
N MET A 29 16.23 26.80 69.81
CA MET A 29 17.19 26.34 70.81
C MET A 29 18.58 26.77 70.38
N ARG A 30 19.03 27.87 70.98
CA ARG A 30 20.43 28.32 71.00
C ARG A 30 21.33 27.12 71.26
N SER A 31 22.02 26.62 70.23
CA SER A 31 23.20 25.80 70.45
C SER A 31 24.32 26.73 70.87
N THR A 32 24.66 26.64 72.14
CA THR A 32 25.89 27.15 72.73
C THR A 32 27.05 26.89 71.76
N GLY A 33 27.69 27.97 71.32
CA GLY A 33 28.87 27.93 70.47
C GLY A 33 29.97 27.15 71.17
N ILE A 34 30.08 25.87 70.83
CA ILE A 34 31.28 25.10 71.09
C ILE A 34 32.29 25.67 70.11
N ASN A 35 33.20 26.51 70.63
CA ASN A 35 34.40 26.92 69.93
C ASN A 35 35.04 25.64 69.39
N SER A 36 34.85 25.41 68.09
CA SER A 36 35.46 24.29 67.41
C SER A 36 36.90 24.70 67.24
N ASP A 37 37.71 24.32 68.22
CA ASP A 37 39.13 24.15 68.06
C ASP A 37 39.39 23.62 66.66
N GLU A 38 40.29 24.31 65.98
CA GLU A 38 40.63 24.19 64.57
C GLU A 38 40.78 22.70 64.17
N VAL A 39 39.68 22.07 63.74
CA VAL A 39 39.74 20.73 63.13
C VAL A 39 40.31 20.94 61.73
N VAL A 40 41.63 21.09 61.68
CA VAL A 40 42.42 21.11 60.45
C VAL A 40 42.17 19.77 59.77
N ARG A 41 41.36 19.80 58.71
CA ARG A 41 41.15 18.63 57.86
C ARG A 41 42.52 18.20 57.31
N PRO A 42 42.95 16.94 57.50
CA PRO A 42 44.18 16.45 56.92
C PRO A 42 44.16 16.69 55.42
N GLN A 43 45.28 17.18 54.87
CA GLN A 43 45.43 17.45 53.45
C GLN A 43 45.56 16.12 52.68
N GLY A 44 44.46 15.37 52.58
CA GLY A 44 44.37 14.12 51.82
C GLY A 44 44.24 14.38 50.32
N ARG A 45 44.53 13.35 49.51
CA ARG A 45 44.48 13.37 48.03
C ARG A 45 43.17 14.02 47.53
N LYS A 46 43.26 15.29 47.09
CA LYS A 46 42.13 16.07 46.54
C LYS A 46 41.72 15.65 45.12
N GLY A 47 42.45 14.72 44.48
CA GLY A 47 42.31 14.41 43.05
C GLY A 47 40.90 14.03 42.61
N CYS A 48 40.15 13.28 43.43
CA CYS A 48 38.77 12.90 43.09
C CYS A 48 37.81 14.11 43.13
N LYS A 49 37.96 15.01 44.12
CA LYS A 49 37.15 16.23 44.24
C LYS A 49 37.55 17.28 43.19
N GLU A 50 38.83 17.36 42.84
CA GLU A 50 39.38 18.22 41.79
C GLU A 50 38.83 17.83 40.41
N LYS A 51 38.85 16.52 40.08
CA LYS A 51 38.31 15.99 38.82
C LYS A 51 36.80 16.25 38.68
N ARG A 52 36.06 16.20 39.79
CA ARG A 52 34.63 16.54 39.82
C ARG A 52 34.36 18.05 39.69
N ARG A 53 35.27 18.91 40.16
CA ARG A 53 35.18 20.37 39.94
C ARG A 53 35.48 20.75 38.49
N ARG A 54 36.44 20.09 37.83
CA ARG A 54 36.82 20.29 36.41
C ARG A 54 35.82 19.75 35.37
N LEU A 55 34.73 19.12 35.80
CA LEU A 55 33.61 18.77 34.93
C LEU A 55 32.40 19.69 35.17
N ASN A 56 32.46 20.48 36.24
CA ASN A 56 31.44 21.45 36.65
C ASN A 56 31.98 22.89 36.52
N ASP A 57 33.17 23.08 35.96
CA ASP A 57 33.60 24.37 35.47
C ASP A 57 32.86 24.65 34.17
N GLU A 58 32.54 25.92 33.93
CA GLU A 58 31.67 26.33 32.83
C GLU A 58 32.15 25.79 31.48
N ASN A 59 33.48 25.76 31.27
CA ASN A 59 34.09 25.22 30.06
C ASN A 59 33.87 23.70 29.89
N GLY A 60 34.02 22.90 30.96
CA GLY A 60 33.78 21.46 30.92
C GLY A 60 32.31 21.11 30.63
N VAL A 61 31.38 21.90 31.18
CA VAL A 61 29.94 21.75 30.92
C VAL A 61 29.61 22.10 29.47
N VAL A 62 30.16 23.20 28.94
CA VAL A 62 29.96 23.62 27.54
C VAL A 62 30.44 22.54 26.56
N ASP A 63 31.60 21.92 26.80
CA ASP A 63 32.12 20.86 25.95
C ASP A 63 31.23 19.61 25.92
N VAL A 64 30.67 19.22 27.07
CA VAL A 64 29.73 18.08 27.16
C VAL A 64 28.43 18.40 26.43
N LEU A 65 27.88 19.60 26.63
CA LEU A 65 26.66 20.05 25.95
C LEU A 65 26.87 20.09 24.43
N LYS A 66 28.02 20.57 23.96
CA LYS A 66 28.36 20.59 22.53
C LYS A 66 28.44 19.18 21.93
N LYS A 67 29.02 18.22 22.66
CA LYS A 67 29.07 16.81 22.23
C LYS A 67 27.67 16.18 22.19
N LEU A 68 26.83 16.47 23.17
CA LEU A 68 25.44 16.03 23.20
C LEU A 68 24.66 16.59 22.01
N GLN A 69 24.76 17.90 21.76
CA GLN A 69 24.14 18.56 20.62
C GLN A 69 24.57 17.91 19.31
N CYS A 70 25.87 17.73 19.08
CA CYS A 70 26.38 17.08 17.87
C CYS A 70 25.85 15.64 17.71
N THR A 71 25.66 14.91 18.83
CA THR A 71 25.09 13.55 18.80
C THR A 71 23.60 13.58 18.43
N LEU A 72 22.84 14.52 18.98
CA LEU A 72 21.42 14.70 18.66
C LEU A 72 21.21 15.10 17.19
N GLU A 73 22.02 16.04 16.68
CA GLU A 73 21.99 16.46 15.28
C GLU A 73 22.22 15.27 14.33
N LYS A 74 23.23 14.43 14.61
CA LYS A 74 23.48 13.20 13.84
C LYS A 74 22.32 12.21 13.91
N HIS A 75 21.68 12.09 15.07
CA HIS A 75 20.55 11.17 15.26
C HIS A 75 19.32 11.65 14.47
N ILE A 76 19.08 12.96 14.41
CA ILE A 76 18.03 13.56 13.58
C ILE A 76 18.31 13.28 12.10
N GLU A 77 19.53 13.54 11.64
CA GLU A 77 19.93 13.30 10.25
C GLU A 77 19.79 11.82 9.86
N PHE A 78 20.24 10.91 10.72
CA PHE A 78 20.12 9.47 10.51
C PHE A 78 18.66 9.05 10.36
N ASN A 79 17.79 9.48 11.30
CA ASN A 79 16.38 9.17 11.27
C ASN A 79 15.68 9.73 10.03
N GLN A 80 16.07 10.93 9.59
CA GLN A 80 15.52 11.52 8.37
C GLN A 80 15.90 10.71 7.12
N LYS A 81 17.18 10.33 6.99
CA LYS A 81 17.65 9.48 5.90
C LYS A 81 16.97 8.12 5.89
N GLU A 82 16.80 7.51 7.06
CA GLU A 82 16.10 6.22 7.18
C GLU A 82 14.63 6.34 6.74
N LEU A 83 13.95 7.42 7.14
CA LEU A 83 12.57 7.67 6.77
C LEU A 83 12.42 7.92 5.26
N GLU A 84 13.32 8.68 4.64
CA GLU A 84 13.36 8.89 3.19
C GLU A 84 13.58 7.58 2.43
N LEU A 85 14.54 6.76 2.85
CA LEU A 85 14.80 5.46 2.26
C LEU A 85 13.58 4.53 2.37
N LYS A 86 12.86 4.58 3.49
CA LYS A 86 11.62 3.82 3.68
C LYS A 86 10.54 4.26 2.70
N ARG A 87 10.30 5.58 2.56
CA ARG A 87 9.34 6.12 1.59
C ARG A 87 9.69 5.72 0.15
N GLU A 88 10.96 5.79 -0.23
CA GLU A 88 11.41 5.40 -1.57
C GLU A 88 11.18 3.91 -1.85
N LYS A 89 11.48 3.03 -0.88
CA LYS A 89 11.20 1.60 -0.99
C LYS A 89 9.71 1.31 -1.13
N ASP A 90 8.88 1.96 -0.32
CA ASP A 90 7.43 1.78 -0.34
C ASP A 90 6.84 2.27 -1.67
N MET A 91 7.32 3.41 -2.19
CA MET A 91 6.90 3.95 -3.48
C MET A 91 7.27 3.01 -4.63
N LYS A 92 8.52 2.53 -4.70
CA LYS A 92 8.95 1.56 -5.72
C LYS A 92 8.18 0.25 -5.63
N GLN A 93 7.90 -0.23 -4.41
CA GLN A 93 7.09 -1.43 -4.21
C GLN A 93 5.65 -1.23 -4.72
N PHE A 94 5.06 -0.07 -4.47
CA PHE A 94 3.72 0.27 -4.95
C PHE A 94 3.68 0.34 -6.48
N GLU A 95 4.62 1.06 -7.10
CA GLU A 95 4.72 1.21 -8.54
C GLU A 95 4.88 -0.16 -9.25
N MET A 96 5.73 -1.03 -8.72
CA MET A 96 5.90 -2.38 -9.24
C MET A 96 4.61 -3.22 -9.15
N ARG A 97 3.85 -3.09 -8.05
CA ARG A 97 2.55 -3.77 -7.90
C ARG A 97 1.52 -3.24 -8.88
N GLU A 98 1.44 -1.93 -9.04
CA GLU A 98 0.52 -1.28 -9.99
C GLU A 98 0.82 -1.71 -11.42
N GLN A 99 2.10 -1.67 -11.83
CA GLN A 99 2.51 -2.08 -13.17
C GLN A 99 2.18 -3.55 -13.43
N THR A 100 2.39 -4.42 -12.43
CA THR A 100 2.08 -5.85 -12.54
C THR A 100 0.57 -6.06 -12.70
N LEU A 101 -0.25 -5.40 -11.88
CA LEU A 101 -1.70 -5.50 -11.94
C LEU A 101 -2.25 -4.99 -13.28
N ARG A 102 -1.72 -3.86 -13.78
CA ARG A 102 -2.12 -3.30 -15.07
C ARG A 102 -1.82 -4.27 -16.22
N LYS A 103 -0.61 -4.83 -16.27
CA LYS A 103 -0.24 -5.81 -17.30
C LYS A 103 -1.09 -7.07 -17.22
N ASP A 104 -1.40 -7.56 -16.02
CA ASP A 104 -2.26 -8.73 -15.83
C ASP A 104 -3.69 -8.49 -16.35
N LEU A 105 -4.25 -7.30 -16.10
CA LEU A 105 -5.56 -6.91 -16.63
C LEU A 105 -5.55 -6.80 -18.15
N GLU A 106 -4.55 -6.16 -18.74
CA GLU A 106 -4.40 -6.02 -20.20
C GLU A 106 -4.28 -7.41 -20.88
N LEU A 107 -3.52 -8.34 -20.28
CA LEU A 107 -3.41 -9.72 -20.79
C LEU A 107 -4.72 -10.48 -20.68
N LYS A 108 -5.47 -10.33 -19.58
CA LYS A 108 -6.78 -10.98 -19.41
C LYS A 108 -7.81 -10.47 -20.41
N ASP A 109 -7.88 -9.16 -20.62
CA ASP A 109 -8.79 -8.55 -21.58
C ASP A 109 -8.47 -8.98 -23.02
N THR A 110 -7.20 -8.95 -23.41
CA THR A 110 -6.77 -9.40 -24.75
C THR A 110 -7.04 -10.90 -24.96
N ALA A 111 -6.75 -11.74 -23.97
CA ALA A 111 -7.06 -13.17 -24.05
C ALA A 111 -8.57 -13.44 -24.16
N GLN A 112 -9.41 -12.70 -23.44
CA GLN A 112 -10.86 -12.82 -23.53
C GLN A 112 -11.37 -12.39 -24.91
N LYS A 113 -10.89 -11.25 -25.43
CA LYS A 113 -11.24 -10.77 -26.78
C LYS A 113 -10.84 -11.77 -27.86
N LEU A 114 -9.67 -12.39 -27.74
CA LEU A 114 -9.22 -13.43 -28.68
C LEU A 114 -10.13 -14.66 -28.62
N LYS A 115 -10.53 -15.11 -27.43
CA LYS A 115 -11.47 -16.24 -27.28
C LYS A 115 -12.81 -15.96 -27.94
N ILE A 116 -13.37 -14.76 -27.76
CA ILE A 116 -14.63 -14.37 -28.37
C ILE A 116 -14.50 -14.34 -29.90
N LYS A 117 -13.45 -13.68 -30.43
CA LYS A 117 -13.22 -13.63 -31.89
C LYS A 117 -13.01 -15.01 -32.52
N ASP A 118 -12.25 -15.88 -31.85
CA ASP A 118 -12.03 -17.25 -32.31
C ASP A 118 -13.35 -18.05 -32.32
N GLN A 119 -14.19 -17.89 -31.30
CA GLN A 119 -15.52 -18.49 -31.29
C GLN A 119 -16.40 -17.96 -32.43
N GLU A 120 -16.47 -16.64 -32.61
CA GLU A 120 -17.23 -16.00 -33.69
C GLU A 120 -16.78 -16.48 -35.08
N LEU A 121 -15.46 -16.62 -35.28
CA LEU A 121 -14.90 -17.14 -36.53
C LEU A 121 -15.29 -18.61 -36.76
N ARG A 122 -15.25 -19.45 -35.72
CA ARG A 122 -15.68 -20.86 -35.83
C ARG A 122 -17.16 -20.98 -36.14
N GLU A 123 -18.01 -20.21 -35.47
CA GLU A 123 -19.45 -20.19 -35.72
C GLU A 123 -19.77 -19.68 -37.13
N ARG A 124 -19.08 -18.63 -37.60
CA ARG A 124 -19.20 -18.12 -38.97
C ARG A 124 -18.76 -19.16 -40.00
N ALA A 125 -17.65 -19.87 -39.76
CA ALA A 125 -17.16 -20.92 -40.65
C ALA A 125 -18.14 -22.11 -40.72
N GLN A 126 -18.66 -22.56 -39.58
CA GLN A 126 -19.68 -23.62 -39.52
C GLN A 126 -20.96 -23.20 -40.24
N LYS A 127 -21.43 -21.96 -40.01
CA LYS A 127 -22.58 -21.40 -40.72
C LYS A 127 -22.34 -21.41 -42.23
N ARG A 128 -21.17 -20.97 -42.70
CA ARG A 128 -20.82 -20.99 -44.13
C ARG A 128 -20.80 -22.42 -44.69
N GLN A 129 -20.23 -23.38 -43.97
CA GLN A 129 -20.23 -24.78 -44.38
C GLN A 129 -21.65 -25.34 -44.53
N GLU A 130 -22.53 -25.04 -43.58
CA GLU A 130 -23.94 -25.44 -43.64
C GLU A 130 -24.67 -24.77 -44.81
N GLN A 131 -24.43 -23.48 -45.05
CA GLN A 131 -24.98 -22.77 -46.19
C GLN A 131 -24.55 -23.42 -47.51
N HIS A 132 -23.27 -23.78 -47.67
CA HIS A 132 -22.80 -24.53 -48.84
C HIS A 132 -23.48 -25.89 -48.97
N ARG A 133 -23.68 -26.62 -47.86
CA ARG A 133 -24.41 -27.89 -47.86
C ARG A 133 -25.84 -27.73 -48.38
N ILE A 134 -26.55 -26.71 -47.92
CA ILE A 134 -27.93 -26.40 -48.34
C ILE A 134 -27.99 -25.97 -49.81
N MET A 135 -27.06 -25.13 -50.26
CA MET A 135 -26.99 -24.66 -51.64
C MET A 135 -26.69 -25.79 -52.63
N ASN A 136 -25.88 -26.78 -52.22
CA ASN A 136 -25.50 -27.91 -53.06
C ASN A 136 -26.46 -29.12 -52.97
N GLN A 137 -27.53 -29.02 -52.17
CA GLN A 137 -28.51 -30.10 -52.06
C GLN A 137 -29.31 -30.26 -53.36
N ASP A 138 -29.36 -31.48 -53.89
CA ASP A 138 -30.19 -31.81 -55.05
C ASP A 138 -31.69 -31.85 -54.67
N ILE A 139 -32.37 -30.72 -54.87
CA ILE A 139 -33.78 -30.52 -54.51
C ILE A 139 -34.77 -31.29 -55.41
N SER A 140 -34.31 -31.83 -56.54
CA SER A 140 -35.15 -32.63 -57.44
C SER A 140 -35.59 -33.94 -56.77
N LYS A 141 -34.74 -34.48 -55.89
CA LYS A 141 -34.95 -35.73 -55.14
C LYS A 141 -35.81 -35.56 -53.89
N LEU A 142 -36.17 -34.33 -53.53
CA LEU A 142 -36.99 -34.03 -52.36
C LEU A 142 -38.48 -34.06 -52.69
N THR A 143 -39.30 -34.33 -51.68
CA THR A 143 -40.77 -34.20 -51.79
C THR A 143 -41.16 -32.75 -52.09
N PRO A 144 -42.32 -32.50 -52.72
CA PRO A 144 -42.73 -31.14 -53.09
C PRO A 144 -42.76 -30.15 -51.91
N ALA A 145 -43.11 -30.61 -50.71
CA ALA A 145 -43.10 -29.79 -49.51
C ALA A 145 -41.67 -29.39 -49.09
N LEU A 146 -40.74 -30.36 -49.06
CA LEU A 146 -39.35 -30.10 -48.70
C LEU A 146 -38.63 -29.25 -49.75
N ARG A 147 -38.92 -29.46 -51.04
CA ARG A 147 -38.38 -28.65 -52.14
C ARG A 147 -38.66 -27.16 -51.91
N LYS A 148 -39.92 -26.79 -51.65
CA LYS A 148 -40.30 -25.39 -51.35
C LYS A 148 -39.54 -24.83 -50.15
N THR A 149 -39.33 -25.62 -49.09
CA THR A 149 -38.58 -25.15 -47.92
C THR A 149 -37.10 -24.90 -48.24
N TYR A 150 -36.46 -25.77 -49.03
CA TYR A 150 -35.08 -25.60 -49.45
C TYR A 150 -34.91 -24.40 -50.38
N GLU A 151 -35.83 -24.19 -51.33
CA GLU A 151 -35.83 -22.99 -52.19
C GLU A 151 -35.87 -21.70 -51.37
N ILE A 152 -36.68 -21.65 -50.30
CA ILE A 152 -36.73 -20.51 -49.37
C ILE A 152 -35.39 -20.33 -48.63
N TYR A 153 -34.79 -21.41 -48.13
CA TYR A 153 -33.49 -21.33 -47.45
C TYR A 153 -32.39 -20.88 -48.40
N GLN A 154 -32.33 -21.41 -49.62
CA GLN A 154 -31.36 -21.00 -50.64
C GLN A 154 -31.51 -19.52 -50.99
N ALA A 155 -32.74 -19.03 -51.19
CA ALA A 155 -32.99 -17.61 -51.44
C ALA A 155 -32.55 -16.72 -50.27
N LYS A 156 -32.80 -17.15 -49.03
CA LYS A 156 -32.34 -16.43 -47.83
C LYS A 156 -30.81 -16.39 -47.74
N ILE A 157 -30.14 -17.49 -48.05
CA ILE A 157 -28.67 -17.58 -48.07
C ILE A 157 -28.08 -16.64 -49.11
N LEU A 158 -28.61 -16.63 -50.34
CA LEU A 158 -28.17 -15.73 -51.40
C LEU A 158 -28.28 -14.26 -50.96
N LYS A 159 -29.42 -13.88 -50.36
CA LYS A 159 -29.61 -12.54 -49.80
C LYS A 159 -28.61 -12.22 -48.67
N GLU A 160 -28.30 -13.17 -47.80
CA GLU A 160 -27.28 -12.99 -46.76
C GLU A 160 -25.89 -12.79 -47.38
N TRP A 161 -25.55 -13.51 -48.46
CA TRP A 161 -24.27 -13.37 -49.16
C TRP A 161 -24.15 -12.03 -49.92
N GLU A 162 -25.24 -11.53 -50.49
CA GLU A 162 -25.31 -10.19 -51.09
C GLU A 162 -25.04 -9.08 -50.07
N ASN A 163 -25.56 -9.19 -48.84
CA ASN A 163 -25.37 -8.18 -47.79
C ASN A 163 -23.98 -8.21 -47.14
N ASP A 164 -23.26 -9.34 -47.22
CA ASP A 164 -21.93 -9.50 -46.62
C ASP A 164 -20.80 -8.92 -47.52
N ASP A 165 -21.12 -8.17 -48.60
CA ASP A 165 -20.18 -7.72 -49.65
C ASP A 165 -19.31 -8.87 -50.19
N LEU A 166 -19.84 -10.10 -50.19
CA LEU A 166 -19.12 -11.30 -50.62
C LEU A 166 -19.00 -11.44 -52.15
N PHE A 167 -19.64 -10.54 -52.90
CA PHE A 167 -19.56 -10.44 -54.36
C PHE A 167 -18.66 -9.27 -54.81
N GLY A 168 -17.61 -8.96 -54.02
CA GLY A 168 -16.63 -7.91 -54.32
C GLY A 168 -15.30 -8.45 -54.86
N ASN A 169 -15.14 -8.38 -56.19
CA ASN A 169 -13.90 -8.37 -56.98
C ASN A 169 -12.90 -9.54 -56.82
N ASP A 170 -13.15 -10.63 -57.53
CA ASP A 170 -12.08 -11.46 -58.11
C ASP A 170 -11.35 -10.68 -59.23
N ILE A 171 -10.46 -9.74 -58.89
CA ILE A 171 -9.54 -9.04 -59.82
C ILE A 171 -8.34 -8.56 -58.97
N GLN A 172 -7.06 -8.85 -59.18
CA GLN A 172 -6.21 -9.55 -60.15
C GLN A 172 -4.85 -9.80 -59.45
N LEU A 173 -4.07 -10.74 -60.01
CA LEU A 173 -2.65 -11.09 -59.78
C LEU A 173 -1.79 -10.16 -58.91
#